data_AF-A0A0M2HLV4-F1
#
_entry.id   AF-A0A0M2HLV4-F1
#
_cell.length_a   1.000
_cell.length_b   1.000
_cell.length_c   1.000
_cell.angle_alpha   90.00
_cell.angle_beta   90.00
_cell.angle_gamma   90.00
#
_symmetry.space_group_name_H-M   'P 1'
#
loop_
_entity.id
_entity.type
_entity.pdbx_description
1 polymer ?
#
loop_
_entity_poly.entity_id
_entity_poly.type
_entity_poly.pdbx_seq_one_letter_code
_entity_poly.pdbx_strand_id
1 'polypeptide(L)'
;MADPAHPITVAIERRIDPVRTAEATSWMQAGTDLATGFDGFLGSGWVRAGEASDLWYMLYRFRDIPTLEAWEQSPQRAWWLDSGRAFSSEVRVERRTGIEGWFDAPFATHVESRTATDAAPATGPVQQPIPLAPPRWKQAVTIWVGFFPTNLLASWLLGFVPGFAELPLVVRVLISTLALTPVMTYAVLPWVTRMLRPWLQRSRCAATRTARERPANGPRAPYPAPAARSYTFAMSTPVAAEAATAPAPGRRAESESIYAALAAGVVGAVYGLLVSLLADDLRLVGDDPFAVFAAAGAAVVAAAASTTEYWRSRGRPGQEWRLDLAPWKFTVNTVSVVIVHTALAFVSVYALYRVLALGFIGLPIVTFWAVVLMAVTLGLTAWVVWLSVSSMNTQRMSSLLLSFIAIGTLTATVTTPDPEWWMVHFSHLGTFDDWSSWVFNGTLIAGGLLVTTFAVYIANDMVALTDSGVLGNPRGSRIVSTLFVAMGVMLACVGIFPVDVNLWLHNLSASGMALMYLVLLIGGPRFLRGMPRTYFVAAWTFLAAMVVSVVLFAVGYFSLTAFEIIVFALIFGWIAVFIRFLGVAGRND
;
A
#
# COMPACT_ATOMS: atom_id res chain seq x y z
N MET A 1 -5.37 -33.30 28.37
CA MET A 1 -4.79 -32.29 27.45
C MET A 1 -4.19 -31.22 28.33
N ALA A 2 -2.87 -31.07 28.33
CA ALA A 2 -2.18 -30.07 29.14
C ALA A 2 -2.47 -28.66 28.59
N ASP A 3 -2.74 -27.70 29.48
CA ASP A 3 -2.87 -26.27 29.16
C ASP A 3 -1.58 -25.80 28.47
N PRO A 4 -1.61 -25.09 27.33
CA PRO A 4 -0.38 -24.69 26.66
C PRO A 4 0.45 -23.80 27.60
N ALA A 5 1.67 -24.22 27.93
CA ALA A 5 2.60 -23.45 28.75
C ALA A 5 2.87 -22.09 28.08
N HIS A 6 2.57 -21.00 28.79
CA HIS A 6 2.84 -19.65 28.33
C HIS A 6 4.19 -19.17 28.91
N PRO A 7 5.21 -18.92 28.08
CA PRO A 7 6.49 -18.43 28.57
C PRO A 7 6.38 -17.07 29.24
N ILE A 8 7.18 -16.87 30.29
CA ILE A 8 7.17 -15.66 31.12
C ILE A 8 8.54 -15.01 31.05
N THR A 9 8.54 -13.72 30.74
CA THR A 9 9.73 -12.86 30.80
C THR A 9 9.67 -12.03 32.07
N VAL A 10 10.74 -12.02 32.84
CA VAL A 10 10.94 -11.09 33.96
C VAL A 10 11.93 -10.03 33.54
N ALA A 11 11.55 -8.76 33.67
CA ALA A 11 12.41 -7.61 33.47
C ALA A 11 12.72 -6.97 34.83
N ILE A 12 13.98 -6.64 35.06
CA ILE A 12 14.46 -6.02 36.30
C ILE A 12 15.25 -4.78 35.95
N GLU A 13 14.90 -3.67 36.58
CA GLU A 13 15.68 -2.44 36.59
C GLU A 13 16.54 -2.40 37.85
N ARG A 14 17.85 -2.22 37.68
CA ARG A 14 18.81 -2.15 38.78
C ARG A 14 19.65 -0.90 38.66
N ARG A 15 19.87 -0.24 39.79
CA ARG A 15 20.87 0.81 39.90
C ARG A 15 22.17 0.19 40.43
N ILE A 16 23.24 0.35 39.67
CA ILE A 16 24.58 -0.19 39.91
C ILE A 16 25.53 0.95 40.24
N ASP A 17 26.33 0.80 41.30
CA ASP A 17 27.38 1.78 41.62
C ASP A 17 28.38 1.91 40.44
N PRO A 18 28.53 3.11 39.84
CA PRO A 18 29.39 3.33 38.68
C PRO A 18 30.87 3.03 38.96
N VAL A 19 31.31 3.04 40.22
CA VAL A 19 32.69 2.73 40.61
C VAL A 19 32.98 1.22 40.58
N ARG A 20 31.94 0.38 40.64
CA ARG A 20 32.03 -1.09 40.75
C ARG A 20 31.49 -1.83 39.53
N THR A 21 31.52 -1.20 38.36
CA THR A 21 30.97 -1.77 37.11
C THR A 21 31.61 -3.09 36.69
N ALA A 22 32.90 -3.30 36.96
CA ALA A 22 33.59 -4.57 36.71
C ALA A 22 33.06 -5.70 37.62
N GLU A 23 32.94 -5.45 38.92
CA GLU A 23 32.34 -6.38 39.90
C GLU A 23 30.89 -6.69 39.53
N ALA A 24 30.12 -5.68 39.14
CA ALA A 24 28.73 -5.82 38.74
C ALA A 24 28.56 -6.65 37.46
N THR A 25 29.47 -6.53 36.50
CA THR A 25 29.42 -7.33 35.26
C THR A 25 29.66 -8.82 35.56
N SER A 26 30.68 -9.14 36.34
CA SER A 26 30.96 -10.51 36.78
C SER A 26 29.82 -11.09 37.61
N TRP A 27 29.21 -10.27 38.46
CA TRP A 27 28.05 -10.65 39.25
C TRP A 27 26.81 -10.93 38.38
N MET A 28 26.54 -10.14 37.34
CA MET A 28 25.45 -10.40 36.39
C MET A 28 25.66 -11.69 35.60
N GLN A 29 26.89 -11.96 35.16
CA GLN A 29 27.25 -13.21 34.49
C GLN A 29 27.01 -14.41 35.41
N ALA A 30 27.50 -14.35 36.66
CA ALA A 30 27.29 -15.41 37.64
C ALA A 30 25.79 -15.69 37.90
N GLY A 31 24.95 -14.65 37.94
CA GLY A 31 23.50 -14.80 38.07
C GLY A 31 22.86 -15.50 36.88
N THR A 32 23.34 -15.21 35.67
CA THR A 32 22.90 -15.87 34.43
C THR A 32 23.31 -17.34 34.39
N ASP A 33 24.54 -17.64 34.79
CA ASP A 33 25.05 -19.01 34.84
C ASP A 33 24.25 -19.86 35.85
N LEU A 34 23.91 -19.29 37.00
CA LEU A 34 23.04 -19.93 38.00
C LEU A 34 21.64 -20.19 37.46
N ALA A 35 21.02 -19.22 36.78
CA ALA A 35 19.68 -19.36 36.21
C ALA A 35 19.62 -20.42 35.10
N THR A 36 20.70 -20.57 34.32
CA THR A 36 20.82 -21.57 33.24
C THR A 36 20.69 -23.01 33.74
N GLY A 37 21.04 -23.26 35.00
CA GLY A 37 20.91 -24.58 35.61
C GLY A 37 19.50 -25.00 36.02
N PHE A 38 18.50 -24.11 35.92
CA PHE A 38 17.12 -24.40 36.35
C PHE A 38 16.24 -24.89 35.19
N ASP A 39 15.37 -25.86 35.46
CA ASP A 39 14.44 -26.38 34.45
C ASP A 39 13.50 -25.26 33.94
N GLY A 40 13.21 -25.30 32.65
CA GLY A 40 12.38 -24.30 31.98
C GLY A 40 13.05 -22.97 31.71
N PHE A 41 14.35 -22.77 32.00
CA PHE A 41 15.06 -21.55 31.60
C PHE A 41 15.20 -21.46 30.07
N LEU A 42 14.84 -20.30 29.51
CA LEU A 42 14.81 -20.05 28.07
C LEU A 42 15.80 -18.96 27.62
N GLY A 43 16.56 -18.37 28.55
CA GLY A 43 17.57 -17.35 28.25
C GLY A 43 17.48 -16.11 29.15
N SER A 44 18.57 -15.37 29.21
CA SER A 44 18.70 -14.10 29.95
C SER A 44 19.66 -13.14 29.23
N GLY A 45 19.66 -11.88 29.66
CA GLY A 45 20.61 -10.87 29.20
C GLY A 45 20.51 -9.59 30.02
N TRP A 46 21.46 -8.69 29.83
CA TRP A 46 21.41 -7.35 30.43
C TRP A 46 21.98 -6.29 29.49
N VAL A 47 21.51 -5.06 29.64
CA VAL A 47 21.95 -3.88 28.89
C VAL A 47 22.05 -2.68 29.82
N ARG A 48 22.95 -1.75 29.49
CA ARG A 48 23.08 -0.46 30.19
C ARG A 48 22.20 0.58 29.51
N ALA A 49 21.58 1.48 30.28
CA ALA A 49 20.73 2.54 29.71
C ALA A 49 21.53 3.58 28.88
N GLY A 50 22.84 3.67 29.12
CA GLY A 50 23.78 4.53 28.40
C GLY A 50 25.19 4.30 28.94
N GLU A 51 26.20 4.81 28.25
CA GLU A 51 27.62 4.58 28.59
C GLU A 51 27.98 5.03 30.01
N ALA A 52 27.42 6.16 30.46
CA ALA A 52 27.63 6.74 31.79
C ALA A 52 26.46 6.50 32.77
N SER A 53 25.49 5.65 32.40
CA SER A 53 24.31 5.42 33.25
C SER A 53 24.59 4.37 34.33
N ASP A 54 24.18 4.69 35.56
CA ASP A 54 24.11 3.75 36.68
C ASP A 54 22.89 2.80 36.58
N LEU A 55 22.03 2.99 35.57
CA LEU A 55 20.81 2.19 35.38
C LEU A 55 21.03 1.04 34.39
N TRP A 56 20.78 -0.17 34.88
CA TRP A 56 20.97 -1.42 34.16
C TRP A 56 19.65 -2.17 34.06
N TYR A 57 19.37 -2.71 32.88
CA TYR A 57 18.20 -3.53 32.61
C TYR A 57 18.62 -4.98 32.49
N MET A 58 17.99 -5.86 33.25
CA MET A 58 18.20 -7.31 33.19
C MET A 58 16.91 -7.99 32.79
N LEU A 59 17.00 -9.03 31.97
CA LEU A 59 15.88 -9.88 31.61
C LEU A 59 16.24 -11.35 31.76
N TYR A 60 15.26 -12.16 32.13
CA TYR A 60 15.35 -13.63 32.03
C TYR A 60 13.98 -14.23 31.75
N ARG A 61 13.95 -15.37 31.07
CA ARG A 61 12.73 -15.99 30.56
C ARG A 61 12.62 -17.45 30.99
N PHE A 62 11.42 -17.86 31.38
CA PHE A 62 11.08 -19.23 31.75
C PHE A 62 9.88 -19.77 30.95
N ARG A 63 9.78 -21.10 30.84
CA ARG A 63 8.75 -21.82 30.10
C ARG A 63 7.33 -21.59 30.64
N ASP A 64 7.18 -21.47 31.96
CA ASP A 64 5.89 -21.37 32.65
C ASP A 64 6.05 -20.76 34.07
N ILE A 65 4.93 -20.50 34.77
CA ILE A 65 4.94 -19.93 36.14
C ILE A 65 5.68 -20.85 37.13
N PRO A 66 5.39 -22.17 37.18
CA PRO A 66 6.02 -23.06 38.16
C PRO A 66 7.55 -23.11 38.07
N THR A 67 8.10 -23.15 36.86
CA THR A 67 9.56 -23.14 36.64
C THR A 67 10.20 -21.80 37.03
N LEU A 68 9.51 -20.68 36.76
CA LEU A 68 9.96 -19.36 37.22
C LEU A 68 9.97 -19.25 38.75
N GLU A 69 8.90 -19.69 39.41
CA GLU A 69 8.78 -19.62 40.87
C GLU A 69 9.86 -20.46 41.56
N ALA A 70 10.20 -21.62 41.00
CA ALA A 70 11.29 -22.46 41.49
C ALA A 70 12.65 -21.75 41.47
N TRP A 71 12.93 -20.96 40.43
CA TRP A 71 14.13 -20.11 40.37
C TRP A 71 14.05 -18.94 41.36
N GLU A 72 12.94 -18.22 41.40
CA GLU A 72 12.79 -17.00 42.20
C GLU A 72 12.91 -17.26 43.71
N GLN A 73 12.45 -18.42 44.17
CA GLN A 73 12.47 -18.85 45.56
C GLN A 73 13.72 -19.67 45.93
N SER A 74 14.65 -19.84 44.99
CA SER A 74 15.81 -20.69 45.19
C SER A 74 16.84 -20.09 46.17
N PRO A 75 17.49 -20.92 47.00
CA PRO A 75 18.63 -20.50 47.82
C PRO A 75 19.78 -19.92 46.99
N GLN A 76 19.97 -20.43 45.77
CA GLN A 76 20.98 -19.96 44.81
C GLN A 76 20.74 -18.50 44.41
N ARG A 77 19.50 -18.15 44.05
CA ARG A 77 19.13 -16.76 43.74
C ARG A 77 19.24 -15.88 44.97
N ALA A 78 18.81 -16.35 46.14
CA ALA A 78 18.92 -15.58 47.38
C ALA A 78 20.39 -15.25 47.73
N TRP A 79 21.28 -16.23 47.62
CA TRP A 79 22.71 -16.05 47.81
C TRP A 79 23.33 -15.08 46.79
N TRP A 80 22.97 -15.23 45.51
CA TRP A 80 23.44 -14.32 44.46
C TRP A 80 22.97 -12.88 44.68
N LEU A 81 21.72 -12.66 45.06
CA LEU A 81 21.22 -11.32 45.39
C LEU A 81 21.94 -10.74 46.62
N ASP A 82 22.25 -11.59 47.61
CA ASP A 82 22.98 -11.19 48.80
C ASP A 82 24.39 -10.67 48.48
N SER A 83 25.12 -11.38 47.60
CA SER A 83 26.48 -10.99 47.20
C SER A 83 26.54 -9.66 46.45
N GLY A 84 25.43 -9.19 45.88
CA GLY A 84 25.34 -7.93 45.12
C GLY A 84 24.83 -6.73 45.91
N ARG A 85 24.38 -6.90 47.17
CA ARG A 85 23.69 -5.83 47.93
C ARG A 85 24.50 -4.56 48.11
N ALA A 86 25.84 -4.65 48.15
CA ALA A 86 26.72 -3.52 48.40
C ALA A 86 26.80 -2.53 47.22
N PHE A 87 26.49 -2.99 46.00
CA PHE A 87 26.68 -2.20 44.77
C PHE A 87 25.50 -2.27 43.80
N SER A 88 24.47 -3.06 44.09
CA SER A 88 23.25 -3.19 43.30
C SER A 88 22.02 -2.94 44.16
N SER A 89 21.17 -2.02 43.71
CA SER A 89 19.84 -1.82 44.28
C SER A 89 18.78 -2.10 43.23
N GLU A 90 17.78 -2.91 43.60
CA GLU A 90 16.66 -3.25 42.72
C GLU A 90 15.65 -2.10 42.72
N VAL A 91 15.40 -1.53 41.55
CA VAL A 91 14.53 -0.36 41.38
C VAL A 91 13.11 -0.80 41.03
N ARG A 92 12.99 -1.79 40.13
CA ARG A 92 11.70 -2.27 39.63
C ARG A 92 11.82 -3.70 39.11
N VAL A 93 10.82 -4.53 39.40
CA VAL A 93 10.66 -5.88 38.81
C VAL A 93 9.31 -5.96 38.12
N GLU A 94 9.29 -6.48 36.90
CA GLU A 94 8.08 -6.63 36.12
C GLU A 94 8.02 -8.01 35.45
N ARG A 95 6.88 -8.70 35.56
CA ARG A 95 6.64 -10.00 34.92
C ARG A 95 5.67 -9.83 33.75
N ARG A 96 5.99 -10.39 32.58
CA ARG A 96 5.20 -10.25 31.34
C ARG A 96 5.07 -11.59 30.59
N THR A 97 3.95 -11.77 29.89
CA THR A 97 3.73 -12.85 28.91
C THR A 97 3.94 -12.31 27.49
N GLY A 98 5.11 -12.52 26.90
CA GLY A 98 5.50 -11.96 25.58
C GLY A 98 6.87 -11.25 25.59
N ILE A 99 7.36 -10.85 24.41
CA ILE A 99 8.54 -9.97 24.22
C ILE A 99 8.14 -8.63 23.56
N GLU A 100 6.95 -8.57 22.97
CA GLU A 100 6.41 -7.43 22.24
C GLU A 100 6.23 -6.21 23.18
N GLY A 101 6.79 -5.06 22.80
CA GLY A 101 6.73 -3.82 23.59
C GLY A 101 7.84 -3.61 24.63
N TRP A 102 8.83 -4.51 24.73
CA TRP A 102 10.07 -4.23 25.50
C TRP A 102 11.00 -3.27 24.76
N PHE A 103 11.12 -3.45 23.43
CA PHE A 103 11.89 -2.54 22.56
C PHE A 103 11.13 -1.24 22.22
N ASP A 104 9.80 -1.23 22.32
CA ASP A 104 8.94 -0.09 21.97
C ASP A 104 8.48 0.74 23.18
N ALA A 105 9.08 0.57 24.36
CA ALA A 105 8.76 1.40 25.53
C ALA A 105 9.25 2.84 25.27
N PRO A 106 8.37 3.84 25.13
CA PRO A 106 8.76 5.15 24.65
C PRO A 106 9.28 6.03 25.80
N PHE A 107 10.34 5.65 26.54
CA PHE A 107 10.90 6.52 27.59
C PHE A 107 12.40 6.31 27.84
N ALA A 108 13.24 7.09 27.15
CA ALA A 108 14.44 7.70 27.73
C ALA A 108 14.85 9.00 26.98
N THR A 109 13.88 9.79 26.52
CA THR A 109 14.11 11.18 26.10
C THR A 109 12.94 12.06 26.52
N HIS A 110 12.87 12.40 27.82
CA HIS A 110 12.23 13.63 28.26
C HIS A 110 13.02 14.21 29.45
N VAL A 111 13.86 15.19 29.11
CA VAL A 111 14.35 16.21 30.03
C VAL A 111 13.16 17.11 30.37
N GLU A 112 12.75 17.15 31.64
CA GLU A 112 12.43 18.38 32.41
C GLU A 112 11.77 18.07 33.77
N SER A 113 12.51 18.36 34.83
CA SER A 113 12.10 19.09 36.04
C SER A 113 10.73 18.82 36.67
N ARG A 114 10.70 18.01 37.75
CA ARG A 114 9.86 18.33 38.92
C ARG A 114 10.51 17.89 40.24
N THR A 115 10.63 18.87 41.12
CA THR A 115 11.20 18.86 42.46
C THR A 115 10.53 17.87 43.41
N ALA A 116 11.35 17.38 44.35
CA ALA A 116 11.02 16.45 45.41
C ALA A 116 9.87 16.92 46.33
N THR A 117 9.06 15.96 46.78
CA THR A 117 8.63 15.84 48.19
C THR A 117 8.01 14.46 48.46
N ASP A 118 8.65 13.77 49.41
CA ASP A 118 8.16 12.83 50.42
C ASP A 118 7.35 11.56 50.12
N ALA A 119 7.81 10.53 50.86
CA ALA A 119 7.12 9.36 51.41
C ALA A 119 6.88 8.13 50.50
N ALA A 120 7.68 7.08 50.77
CA ALA A 120 7.29 5.69 50.58
C ALA A 120 6.03 5.37 51.42
N PRO A 121 5.15 4.44 51.00
CA PRO A 121 5.44 3.02 51.27
C PRO A 121 4.86 1.99 50.27
N ALA A 122 5.25 0.73 50.53
CA ALA A 122 4.50 -0.52 50.32
C ALA A 122 4.77 -1.35 49.05
N THR A 123 5.43 -2.47 49.32
CA THR A 123 5.38 -3.75 48.62
C THR A 123 3.95 -4.30 48.57
N GLY A 124 3.44 -4.52 47.35
CA GLY A 124 2.19 -5.23 47.07
C GLY A 124 2.17 -5.67 45.61
N PRO A 125 1.44 -6.74 45.24
CA PRO A 125 1.43 -7.24 43.86
C PRO A 125 0.60 -6.27 43.00
N VAL A 126 1.26 -5.53 42.12
CA VAL A 126 0.59 -4.59 41.21
C VAL A 126 0.59 -5.14 39.78
N GLN A 127 -0.56 -5.74 39.46
CA GLN A 127 -1.40 -5.50 38.28
C GLN A 127 -0.77 -4.74 37.08
N GLN A 128 -0.57 -5.43 35.97
CA GLN A 128 -0.66 -4.84 34.62
C GLN A 128 -2.15 -4.74 34.22
N PRO A 129 -2.58 -3.69 33.48
CA PRO A 129 -2.26 -3.65 32.05
C PRO A 129 -1.95 -2.25 31.49
N ILE A 130 -0.89 -2.18 30.68
CA ILE A 130 -0.85 -1.33 29.50
C ILE A 130 -2.20 -1.54 28.78
N PRO A 131 -3.02 -0.51 28.56
CA PRO A 131 -4.23 -0.70 27.78
C PRO A 131 -3.81 -1.15 26.38
N LEU A 132 -4.04 -2.44 26.07
CA LEU A 132 -4.08 -2.92 24.70
C LEU A 132 -4.98 -1.95 23.95
N ALA A 133 -4.41 -1.22 22.98
CA ALA A 133 -5.20 -0.35 22.13
C ALA A 133 -6.40 -1.15 21.61
N PRO A 134 -7.63 -0.63 21.72
CA PRO A 134 -8.81 -1.37 21.30
C PRO A 134 -8.65 -1.78 19.83
N PRO A 135 -9.16 -2.96 19.42
CA PRO A 135 -9.09 -3.41 18.04
C PRO A 135 -9.43 -2.28 17.05
N ARG A 136 -8.64 -2.11 15.99
CA ARG A 136 -8.74 -0.95 15.08
C ARG A 136 -10.16 -0.72 14.53
N TRP A 137 -10.95 -1.78 14.34
CA TRP A 137 -12.35 -1.66 13.93
C TRP A 137 -13.24 -1.01 15.01
N LYS A 138 -13.01 -1.28 16.30
CA LYS A 138 -13.72 -0.63 17.41
C LYS A 138 -13.32 0.83 17.55
N GLN A 139 -12.03 1.12 17.33
CA GLN A 139 -11.52 2.49 17.30
C GLN A 139 -12.13 3.26 16.12
N ALA A 140 -12.22 2.67 14.93
CA ALA A 140 -12.86 3.26 13.77
C ALA A 140 -14.36 3.52 13.99
N VAL A 141 -15.10 2.57 14.57
CA VAL A 141 -16.52 2.76 14.92
C VAL A 141 -16.69 3.86 15.97
N THR A 142 -15.82 3.93 16.96
CA THR A 142 -15.83 4.98 18.01
C THR A 142 -15.60 6.35 17.40
N ILE A 143 -14.62 6.48 16.50
CA ILE A 143 -14.36 7.73 15.77
C ILE A 143 -15.57 8.08 14.90
N TRP A 144 -16.13 7.13 14.16
CA TRP A 144 -17.25 7.37 13.26
C TRP A 144 -18.53 7.82 13.99
N VAL A 145 -18.84 7.20 15.14
CA VAL A 145 -19.99 7.57 15.99
C VAL A 145 -19.84 9.00 16.56
N GLY A 146 -18.63 9.47 16.80
CA GLY A 146 -18.40 10.90 17.12
C GLY A 146 -18.43 11.78 15.87
N PHE A 147 -17.80 11.32 14.79
CA PHE A 147 -17.50 12.14 13.63
C PHE A 147 -18.75 12.47 12.81
N PHE A 148 -19.54 11.46 12.46
CA PHE A 148 -20.69 11.59 11.58
C PHE A 148 -21.79 12.52 12.13
N PRO A 149 -22.34 12.31 13.35
CA PRO A 149 -23.43 13.13 13.84
C PRO A 149 -23.01 14.58 14.11
N THR A 150 -21.80 14.81 14.60
CA THR A 150 -21.29 16.16 14.83
C THR A 150 -21.05 16.89 13.51
N ASN A 151 -20.52 16.21 12.49
CA ASN A 151 -20.34 16.83 11.17
C ASN A 151 -21.69 17.11 10.49
N LEU A 152 -22.67 16.22 10.63
CA LEU A 152 -24.02 16.42 10.13
C LEU A 152 -24.70 17.62 10.83
N LEU A 153 -24.60 17.70 12.16
CA LEU A 153 -25.15 18.80 12.96
C LEU A 153 -24.48 20.13 12.61
N ALA A 154 -23.16 20.14 12.46
CA ALA A 154 -22.42 21.33 12.06
C ALA A 154 -22.83 21.79 10.64
N SER A 155 -22.94 20.86 9.70
CA SER A 155 -23.40 21.15 8.33
C SER A 155 -24.83 21.71 8.31
N TRP A 156 -25.70 21.17 9.16
CA TRP A 156 -27.07 21.65 9.32
C TRP A 156 -27.13 23.05 9.96
N LEU A 157 -26.36 23.30 11.03
CA LEU A 157 -26.29 24.61 11.70
C LEU A 157 -25.69 25.70 10.81
N LEU A 158 -24.61 25.37 10.10
CA LEU A 158 -23.96 26.28 9.16
C LEU A 158 -24.86 26.60 7.96
N GLY A 159 -25.85 25.74 7.65
CA GLY A 159 -26.89 26.00 6.65
C GLY A 159 -27.85 27.14 7.02
N PHE A 160 -27.99 27.49 8.30
CA PHE A 160 -28.81 28.63 8.74
C PHE A 160 -28.06 29.96 8.71
N VAL A 161 -26.75 29.95 8.47
CA VAL A 161 -25.94 31.16 8.37
C VAL A 161 -26.15 31.77 6.98
N PRO A 162 -26.78 32.96 6.87
CA PRO A 162 -27.04 33.59 5.57
C PRO A 162 -25.72 33.82 4.82
N GLY A 163 -25.64 33.40 3.55
CA GLY A 163 -24.45 33.56 2.71
C GLY A 163 -23.36 32.50 2.90
N PHE A 164 -23.47 31.59 3.87
CA PHE A 164 -22.45 30.53 4.07
C PHE A 164 -22.38 29.52 2.91
N ALA A 165 -23.52 29.26 2.27
CA ALA A 165 -23.59 28.38 1.11
C ALA A 165 -22.90 28.97 -0.13
N GLU A 166 -22.80 30.30 -0.24
CA GLU A 166 -22.24 31.03 -1.38
C GLU A 166 -20.72 31.21 -1.29
N LEU A 167 -20.11 30.87 -0.16
CA LEU A 167 -18.65 30.90 -0.02
C LEU A 167 -17.98 29.88 -0.96
N PRO A 168 -16.81 30.20 -1.55
CA PRO A 168 -16.01 29.25 -2.29
C PRO A 168 -15.74 27.99 -1.47
N LEU A 169 -15.78 26.82 -2.11
CA LEU A 169 -15.69 25.51 -1.44
C LEU A 169 -14.52 25.43 -0.45
N VAL A 170 -13.35 25.93 -0.83
CA VAL A 170 -12.14 25.91 0.01
C VAL A 170 -12.34 26.72 1.29
N VAL A 171 -12.91 27.92 1.20
CA VAL A 171 -13.16 28.80 2.35
C VAL A 171 -14.22 28.20 3.27
N ARG A 172 -15.30 27.66 2.69
CA ARG A 172 -16.37 26.99 3.43
C ARG A 172 -15.86 25.78 4.21
N VAL A 173 -15.04 24.95 3.56
CA VAL A 173 -14.40 23.79 4.19
C VAL A 173 -13.44 24.24 5.29
N LEU A 174 -12.58 25.23 5.04
CA LEU A 174 -11.64 25.76 6.02
C LEU A 174 -12.33 26.29 7.29
N ILE A 175 -13.40 27.07 7.15
CA ILE A 175 -14.16 27.58 8.29
C ILE A 175 -14.82 26.42 9.05
N SER A 176 -15.43 25.48 8.32
CA SER A 176 -16.07 24.33 8.95
C SER A 176 -15.07 23.45 9.72
N THR A 177 -13.88 23.20 9.18
CA THR A 177 -12.86 22.35 9.82
C THR A 177 -12.21 23.05 11.01
N LEU A 178 -11.93 24.35 10.93
CA LEU A 178 -11.41 25.15 12.05
C LEU A 178 -12.40 25.19 13.23
N ALA A 179 -13.71 25.24 12.95
CA ALA A 179 -14.74 25.22 13.99
C ALA A 179 -14.97 23.81 14.58
N LEU A 180 -14.98 22.77 13.73
CA LEU A 180 -15.25 21.39 14.15
C LEU A 180 -14.08 20.75 14.91
N THR A 181 -12.84 21.07 14.58
CA THR A 181 -11.66 20.39 15.13
C THR A 181 -11.56 20.52 16.67
N PRO A 182 -11.72 21.71 17.27
CA PRO A 182 -11.72 21.86 18.73
C PRO A 182 -12.90 21.15 19.39
N VAL A 183 -14.09 21.23 18.80
CA VAL A 183 -15.32 20.58 19.32
C VAL A 183 -15.15 19.07 19.33
N MET A 184 -14.62 18.51 18.25
CA MET A 184 -14.32 17.07 18.16
C MET A 184 -13.29 16.64 19.17
N THR A 185 -12.18 17.38 19.29
CA THR A 185 -11.02 17.00 20.09
C THR A 185 -11.30 17.10 21.59
N TYR A 186 -11.95 18.18 22.02
CA TYR A 186 -12.09 18.47 23.45
C TYR A 186 -13.45 18.11 24.04
N ALA A 187 -14.52 18.01 23.23
CA ALA A 187 -15.85 17.70 23.73
C ALA A 187 -16.34 16.32 23.27
N VAL A 188 -16.40 16.08 21.97
CA VAL A 188 -17.05 14.88 21.40
C VAL A 188 -16.23 13.63 21.66
N LEU A 189 -14.95 13.64 21.31
CA LEU A 189 -14.10 12.45 21.42
C LEU A 189 -13.96 11.98 22.88
N PRO A 190 -13.74 12.85 23.90
CA PRO A 190 -13.71 12.44 25.30
C PRO A 190 -15.07 11.93 25.82
N TRP A 191 -16.18 12.43 25.29
CA TRP A 191 -17.53 12.00 25.68
C TRP A 191 -17.88 10.63 25.08
N VAL A 192 -17.69 10.46 23.77
CA VAL A 192 -17.94 9.19 23.06
C VAL A 192 -17.03 8.08 23.61
N THR A 193 -15.75 8.37 23.86
CA THR A 193 -14.85 7.37 24.46
C THR A 193 -15.22 7.03 25.89
N ARG A 194 -15.72 7.96 26.71
CA ARG A 194 -16.26 7.65 28.05
C ARG A 194 -17.50 6.77 27.97
N MET A 195 -18.43 7.04 27.06
CA MET A 195 -19.67 6.25 26.89
C MET A 195 -19.38 4.84 26.38
N LEU A 196 -18.45 4.71 25.43
CA LEU A 196 -18.10 3.43 24.83
C LEU A 196 -17.01 2.66 25.59
N ARG A 197 -16.41 3.26 26.63
CA ARG A 197 -15.38 2.64 27.49
C ARG A 197 -15.75 1.22 27.96
N PRO A 198 -16.99 0.94 28.43
CA PRO A 198 -17.36 -0.41 28.86
C PRO A 198 -17.38 -1.41 27.70
N TRP A 199 -17.76 -0.99 26.50
CA TRP A 199 -17.83 -1.84 25.30
C TRP A 199 -16.45 -2.06 24.65
N LEU A 200 -15.60 -1.04 24.71
CA LEU A 200 -14.20 -1.11 24.29
C LEU A 200 -13.41 -2.09 25.17
N GLN A 201 -13.73 -2.17 26.46
CA GLN A 201 -13.01 -2.99 27.44
C GLN A 201 -13.60 -4.39 27.66
N ARG A 202 -14.85 -4.67 27.25
CA ARG A 202 -15.55 -5.94 27.58
C ARG A 202 -15.14 -7.19 26.79
N SER A 203 -14.11 -7.15 25.95
CA SER A 203 -13.84 -8.26 25.01
C SER A 203 -13.05 -9.46 25.55
N ARG A 204 -12.79 -9.60 26.86
CA ARG A 204 -12.13 -10.80 27.39
C ARG A 204 -12.70 -11.42 28.68
N CYS A 205 -13.73 -10.85 29.31
CA CYS A 205 -14.27 -11.41 30.55
C CYS A 205 -15.34 -12.51 30.35
N ALA A 206 -15.79 -12.76 29.12
CA ALA A 206 -16.85 -13.74 28.84
C ALA A 206 -16.35 -15.19 28.73
N ALA A 207 -15.03 -15.42 28.56
CA ALA A 207 -14.48 -16.77 28.38
C ALA A 207 -14.22 -17.52 29.70
N THR A 208 -14.10 -16.81 30.83
CA THR A 208 -13.71 -17.43 32.12
C THR A 208 -14.90 -17.76 33.03
N ARG A 209 -16.13 -17.34 32.68
CA ARG A 209 -17.30 -17.51 33.54
C ARG A 209 -18.22 -18.67 33.15
N THR A 210 -17.98 -19.35 32.03
CA THR A 210 -18.80 -20.50 31.58
C THR A 210 -18.27 -21.87 32.00
N ALA A 211 -17.13 -21.94 32.70
CA ALA A 211 -16.54 -23.21 33.16
C ALA A 211 -16.85 -23.57 34.63
N ARG A 212 -17.57 -22.73 35.38
CA ARG A 212 -17.94 -22.99 36.77
C ARG A 212 -19.44 -22.71 36.92
N GLU A 213 -20.18 -23.72 37.35
CA GLU A 213 -21.63 -23.74 37.61
C GLU A 213 -22.53 -24.18 36.43
N ARG A 214 -22.62 -25.51 36.26
CA ARG A 214 -23.86 -26.17 35.84
C ARG A 214 -24.30 -27.18 36.91
N PRO A 215 -25.42 -26.95 37.61
CA PRO A 215 -26.28 -28.01 38.10
C PRO A 215 -27.48 -28.21 37.16
N ALA A 216 -27.95 -29.45 37.12
CA ALA A 216 -29.06 -29.94 36.30
C ALA A 216 -30.44 -29.50 36.83
N ASN A 217 -31.36 -29.14 35.92
CA ASN A 217 -32.74 -29.67 35.78
C ASN A 217 -33.74 -28.68 35.13
N GLY A 218 -34.60 -29.21 34.26
CA GLY A 218 -35.97 -28.72 34.03
C GLY A 218 -36.29 -28.14 32.63
N PRO A 219 -37.33 -28.63 31.92
CA PRO A 219 -37.63 -28.23 30.54
C PRO A 219 -38.46 -26.94 30.47
N ARG A 220 -38.14 -26.05 29.52
CA ARG A 220 -38.98 -24.89 29.17
C ARG A 220 -39.31 -24.86 27.69
N ALA A 221 -40.60 -24.60 27.45
CA ALA A 221 -41.35 -24.61 26.20
C ALA A 221 -40.91 -23.55 25.18
N PRO A 222 -41.31 -23.68 23.90
CA PRO A 222 -40.84 -22.82 22.81
C PRO A 222 -41.65 -21.51 22.73
N TYR A 223 -40.98 -20.37 22.63
CA TYR A 223 -41.58 -19.10 22.21
C TYR A 223 -41.04 -18.68 20.83
N PRO A 224 -41.86 -18.02 20.00
CA PRO A 224 -41.72 -18.01 18.55
C PRO A 224 -40.82 -16.89 18.02
N ALA A 225 -40.33 -17.09 16.81
CA ALA A 225 -39.50 -16.15 16.06
C ALA A 225 -40.29 -14.88 15.67
N PRO A 226 -39.70 -13.68 15.76
CA PRO A 226 -40.27 -12.49 15.14
C PRO A 226 -39.90 -12.42 13.64
N ALA A 227 -40.91 -12.05 12.87
CA ALA A 227 -40.95 -12.01 11.41
C ALA A 227 -39.91 -11.08 10.76
N ALA A 228 -39.36 -11.53 9.64
CA ALA A 228 -38.58 -10.72 8.71
C ALA A 228 -39.46 -9.65 8.06
N ARG A 229 -39.11 -8.37 8.25
CA ARG A 229 -39.63 -7.26 7.43
C ARG A 229 -38.62 -6.96 6.32
N SER A 230 -39.00 -7.34 5.10
CA SER A 230 -38.39 -6.90 3.86
C SER A 230 -38.71 -5.41 3.62
N TYR A 231 -37.69 -4.55 3.69
CA TYR A 231 -37.77 -3.18 3.18
C TYR A 231 -37.00 -3.10 1.86
N THR A 232 -37.73 -3.09 0.76
CA THR A 232 -37.26 -2.70 -0.57
C THR A 232 -37.07 -1.18 -0.57
N PHE A 233 -35.82 -0.71 -0.56
CA PHE A 233 -35.52 0.71 -0.78
C PHE A 233 -35.13 0.90 -2.25
N ALA A 234 -36.01 1.56 -3.00
CA ALA A 234 -35.71 2.04 -4.34
C ALA A 234 -34.67 3.17 -4.23
N MET A 235 -33.44 2.90 -4.67
CA MET A 235 -32.36 3.87 -4.65
C MET A 235 -32.46 4.75 -5.90
N SER A 236 -32.99 5.95 -5.73
CA SER A 236 -32.84 7.04 -6.70
C SER A 236 -31.37 7.42 -6.79
N THR A 237 -30.77 7.21 -7.96
CA THR A 237 -29.38 7.56 -8.30
C THR A 237 -29.13 9.06 -8.17
N PRO A 238 -28.12 9.53 -7.43
CA PRO A 238 -27.61 10.88 -7.59
C PRO A 238 -26.71 10.94 -8.83
N VAL A 239 -26.93 11.98 -9.62
CA VAL A 239 -26.23 12.36 -10.86
C VAL A 239 -24.72 12.26 -10.67
N ALA A 240 -24.10 11.32 -11.39
CA ALA A 240 -22.67 11.23 -11.54
C ALA A 240 -22.17 12.49 -12.25
N ALA A 241 -21.22 13.18 -11.63
CA ALA A 241 -20.46 14.24 -12.26
C ALA A 241 -19.80 13.70 -13.54
N GLU A 242 -20.05 14.40 -14.63
CA GLU A 242 -19.66 14.09 -16.00
C GLU A 242 -18.13 14.13 -16.16
N ALA A 243 -17.49 13.02 -15.79
CA ALA A 243 -16.14 12.72 -16.24
C ALA A 243 -16.20 12.52 -17.75
N ALA A 244 -15.55 13.40 -18.52
CA ALA A 244 -15.50 13.38 -19.98
C ALA A 244 -15.32 11.95 -20.52
N THR A 245 -16.43 11.33 -20.94
CA THR A 245 -16.49 9.92 -21.27
C THR A 245 -15.78 9.68 -22.59
N ALA A 246 -14.66 8.95 -22.54
CA ALA A 246 -14.17 8.22 -23.70
C ALA A 246 -15.33 7.37 -24.26
N PRO A 247 -15.42 7.17 -25.59
CA PRO A 247 -16.51 6.41 -26.19
C PRO A 247 -16.66 5.05 -25.47
N ALA A 248 -17.89 4.78 -25.02
CA ALA A 248 -18.22 3.54 -24.35
C ALA A 248 -17.95 2.35 -25.28
N PRO A 249 -17.58 1.17 -24.74
CA PRO A 249 -17.48 -0.04 -25.53
C PRO A 249 -18.78 -0.27 -26.31
N GLY A 250 -18.68 -0.59 -27.61
CA GLY A 250 -19.87 -0.87 -28.40
C GLY A 250 -20.62 -2.10 -27.84
N ARG A 251 -21.95 -2.18 -28.05
CA ARG A 251 -22.81 -3.28 -27.57
C ARG A 251 -22.22 -4.68 -27.76
N ARG A 252 -21.53 -4.89 -28.90
CA ARG A 252 -20.86 -6.15 -29.23
C ARG A 252 -19.68 -6.45 -28.30
N ALA A 253 -18.84 -5.45 -27.99
CA ALA A 253 -17.73 -5.60 -27.07
C ALA A 253 -18.21 -5.90 -25.64
N GLU A 254 -19.31 -5.27 -25.22
CA GLU A 254 -19.97 -5.58 -23.93
C GLU A 254 -20.48 -7.01 -23.88
N SER A 255 -21.12 -7.49 -24.96
CA SER A 255 -21.63 -8.87 -24.99
C SER A 255 -20.47 -9.90 -25.01
N GLU A 256 -19.45 -9.64 -25.83
CA GLU A 256 -18.27 -10.52 -25.96
C GLU A 256 -17.46 -10.58 -24.65
N SER A 257 -17.35 -9.48 -23.90
CA SER A 257 -16.65 -9.46 -22.61
C SER A 257 -17.36 -10.32 -21.55
N ILE A 258 -18.69 -10.36 -21.54
CA ILE A 258 -19.46 -11.22 -20.64
C ILE A 258 -19.27 -12.70 -20.99
N TYR A 259 -19.29 -13.07 -22.27
CA TYR A 259 -18.99 -14.44 -22.68
C TYR A 259 -17.56 -14.86 -22.31
N ALA A 260 -16.58 -13.96 -22.51
CA ALA A 260 -15.20 -14.19 -22.11
C ALA A 260 -15.07 -14.35 -20.58
N ALA A 261 -15.77 -13.53 -19.81
CA ALA A 261 -15.81 -13.60 -18.35
C ALA A 261 -16.40 -14.91 -17.83
N LEU A 262 -17.52 -15.36 -18.42
CA LEU A 262 -18.14 -16.64 -18.06
C LEU A 262 -17.23 -17.83 -18.41
N ALA A 263 -16.62 -17.82 -19.59
CA ALA A 263 -15.69 -18.87 -20.00
C ALA A 263 -14.45 -18.91 -19.08
N ALA A 264 -13.85 -17.75 -18.79
CA ALA A 264 -12.72 -17.64 -17.86
C ALA A 264 -13.11 -18.02 -16.42
N GLY A 265 -14.35 -17.74 -15.99
CA GLY A 265 -14.87 -18.15 -14.70
C GLY A 265 -15.02 -19.66 -14.57
N VAL A 266 -15.48 -20.35 -15.63
CA VAL A 266 -15.51 -21.83 -15.66
C VAL A 266 -14.10 -22.41 -15.59
N VAL A 267 -13.16 -21.86 -16.37
CA VAL A 267 -11.74 -22.25 -16.30
C VAL A 267 -11.19 -22.00 -14.90
N GLY A 268 -11.52 -20.87 -14.29
CA GLY A 268 -11.13 -20.54 -12.93
C GLY A 268 -11.71 -21.47 -11.88
N ALA A 269 -12.95 -21.93 -12.04
CA ALA A 269 -13.55 -22.91 -11.14
C ALA A 269 -12.79 -24.25 -11.19
N VAL A 270 -12.46 -24.73 -12.40
CA VAL A 270 -11.65 -25.95 -12.58
C VAL A 270 -10.25 -25.78 -12.02
N TYR A 271 -9.61 -24.65 -12.30
CA TYR A 271 -8.27 -24.34 -11.78
C TYR A 271 -8.25 -24.26 -10.25
N GLY A 272 -9.23 -23.58 -9.64
CA GLY A 272 -9.37 -23.51 -8.18
C GLY A 272 -9.61 -24.89 -7.54
N LEU A 273 -10.37 -25.76 -8.21
CA LEU A 273 -10.55 -27.16 -7.78
C LEU A 273 -9.21 -27.90 -7.78
N LEU A 274 -8.48 -27.85 -8.90
CA LEU A 274 -7.18 -28.51 -9.03
C LEU A 274 -6.17 -27.99 -8.00
N VAL A 275 -6.06 -26.67 -7.82
CA VAL A 275 -5.18 -26.07 -6.81
C VAL A 275 -5.55 -26.55 -5.41
N SER A 276 -6.85 -26.63 -5.08
CA SER A 276 -7.29 -27.11 -3.76
C SER A 276 -7.05 -28.60 -3.49
N LEU A 277 -6.88 -29.40 -4.55
CA LEU A 277 -6.60 -30.84 -4.44
C LEU A 277 -5.10 -31.15 -4.41
N LEU A 278 -4.29 -30.27 -5.01
CA LEU A 278 -2.84 -30.47 -5.18
C LEU A 278 -2.00 -29.70 -4.16
N ALA A 279 -2.49 -28.58 -3.64
CA ALA A 279 -1.77 -27.75 -2.68
C ALA A 279 -2.25 -28.06 -1.26
N ASP A 280 -1.33 -28.54 -0.42
CA ASP A 280 -1.55 -28.68 1.01
C ASP A 280 -1.58 -27.29 1.68
N ASP A 281 -2.52 -27.08 2.62
CA ASP A 281 -2.56 -25.89 3.50
C ASP A 281 -2.76 -24.52 2.80
N LEU A 282 -3.74 -24.39 1.90
CA LEU A 282 -4.18 -23.08 1.38
C LEU A 282 -4.73 -22.20 2.51
N ARG A 283 -3.96 -21.18 2.92
CA ARG A 283 -4.34 -20.23 3.98
C ARG A 283 -4.00 -18.80 3.56
N LEU A 284 -4.87 -17.87 3.92
CA LEU A 284 -4.63 -16.43 3.84
C LEU A 284 -3.65 -16.00 4.96
N VAL A 285 -2.36 -16.31 4.81
CA VAL A 285 -1.29 -15.96 5.77
C VAL A 285 -0.04 -15.53 5.03
N GLY A 286 0.64 -14.47 5.53
CA GLY A 286 2.09 -14.19 5.48
C GLY A 286 2.84 -14.35 4.15
N ASP A 287 2.86 -15.56 3.61
CA ASP A 287 3.43 -16.02 2.34
C ASP A 287 2.36 -16.82 1.57
N ASP A 288 1.23 -16.18 1.26
CA ASP A 288 -0.01 -16.81 0.78
C ASP A 288 0.18 -17.51 -0.59
N PRO A 289 0.19 -18.86 -0.65
CA PRO A 289 0.31 -19.59 -1.90
C PRO A 289 -0.87 -19.34 -2.83
N PHE A 290 -2.07 -19.12 -2.27
CA PHE A 290 -3.28 -18.88 -3.05
C PHE A 290 -3.21 -17.57 -3.83
N ALA A 291 -2.66 -16.51 -3.22
CA ALA A 291 -2.47 -15.22 -3.88
C ALA A 291 -1.61 -15.36 -5.16
N VAL A 292 -0.53 -16.15 -5.09
CA VAL A 292 0.35 -16.42 -6.23
C VAL A 292 -0.37 -17.24 -7.30
N PHE A 293 -1.09 -18.31 -6.92
CA PHE A 293 -1.86 -19.11 -7.87
C PHE A 293 -2.95 -18.28 -8.57
N ALA A 294 -3.66 -17.43 -7.84
CA ALA A 294 -4.69 -16.55 -8.38
C ALA A 294 -4.10 -15.50 -9.33
N ALA A 295 -2.98 -14.88 -8.95
CA ALA A 295 -2.27 -13.92 -9.79
C ALA A 295 -1.73 -14.56 -11.09
N ALA A 296 -1.18 -15.77 -11.00
CA ALA A 296 -0.72 -16.53 -12.17
C ALA A 296 -1.89 -16.89 -13.11
N GLY A 297 -3.02 -17.37 -12.56
CA GLY A 297 -4.22 -17.65 -13.35
C GLY A 297 -4.77 -16.39 -14.03
N ALA A 298 -4.82 -15.28 -13.30
CA ALA A 298 -5.22 -13.98 -13.84
C ALA A 298 -4.29 -13.50 -14.96
N ALA A 299 -2.98 -13.68 -14.81
CA ALA A 299 -1.99 -13.34 -15.84
C ALA A 299 -2.23 -14.12 -17.15
N VAL A 300 -2.44 -15.44 -17.06
CA VAL A 300 -2.71 -16.30 -18.23
C VAL A 300 -4.01 -15.88 -18.93
N VAL A 301 -5.08 -15.65 -18.16
CA VAL A 301 -6.37 -15.20 -18.72
C VAL A 301 -6.26 -13.81 -19.33
N ALA A 302 -5.54 -12.89 -18.68
CA ALA A 302 -5.28 -11.55 -19.22
C ALA A 302 -4.49 -11.60 -20.54
N ALA A 303 -3.48 -12.46 -20.64
CA ALA A 303 -2.72 -12.65 -21.88
C ALA A 303 -3.61 -13.17 -23.02
N ALA A 304 -4.43 -14.18 -22.75
CA ALA A 304 -5.35 -14.75 -23.74
C ALA A 304 -6.44 -13.74 -24.17
N ALA A 305 -7.06 -13.06 -23.21
CA ALA A 305 -8.10 -12.06 -23.46
C ALA A 305 -7.55 -10.85 -24.24
N SER A 306 -6.41 -10.29 -23.82
CA SER A 306 -5.80 -9.15 -24.50
C SER A 306 -5.31 -9.48 -25.90
N THR A 307 -4.70 -10.65 -26.12
CA THR A 307 -4.28 -11.10 -27.45
C THR A 307 -5.47 -11.25 -28.39
N THR A 308 -6.50 -11.97 -27.94
CA THR A 308 -7.69 -12.27 -28.74
C THR A 308 -8.43 -10.99 -29.12
N GLU A 309 -8.66 -10.12 -28.13
CA GLU A 309 -9.45 -8.92 -28.35
C GLU A 309 -8.67 -7.86 -29.13
N TYR A 310 -7.36 -7.69 -28.91
CA TYR A 310 -6.56 -6.73 -29.67
C TYR A 310 -6.49 -7.11 -31.16
N TRP A 311 -6.46 -8.41 -31.46
CA TRP A 311 -6.50 -8.93 -32.82
C TRP A 311 -7.87 -8.78 -33.46
N ARG A 312 -8.95 -9.07 -32.72
CA ARG A 312 -10.34 -8.97 -33.21
C ARG A 312 -10.82 -7.53 -33.36
N SER A 313 -10.36 -6.62 -32.52
CA SER A 313 -10.82 -5.23 -32.52
C SER A 313 -10.36 -4.44 -33.74
N ARG A 314 -9.44 -4.98 -34.56
CA ARG A 314 -8.91 -4.31 -35.76
C ARG A 314 -9.98 -3.91 -36.78
N GLY A 315 -11.04 -4.69 -36.93
CA GLY A 315 -12.13 -4.40 -37.87
C GLY A 315 -13.27 -3.57 -37.27
N ARG A 316 -13.08 -2.97 -36.09
CA ARG A 316 -14.12 -2.18 -35.43
C ARG A 316 -14.02 -0.70 -35.81
N PRO A 317 -15.14 0.06 -35.77
CA PRO A 317 -15.13 1.49 -36.08
C PRO A 317 -14.06 2.23 -35.27
N GLY A 318 -13.23 3.03 -35.96
CA GLY A 318 -12.13 3.78 -35.36
C GLY A 318 -10.83 2.98 -35.11
N GLN A 319 -10.81 1.67 -35.38
CA GLN A 319 -9.63 0.81 -35.25
C GLN A 319 -9.13 0.24 -36.58
N GLU A 320 -9.85 0.50 -37.67
CA GLU A 320 -9.62 -0.05 -39.01
C GLU A 320 -8.23 0.29 -39.56
N TRP A 321 -7.70 1.46 -39.21
CA TRP A 321 -6.33 1.89 -39.55
C TRP A 321 -5.25 0.89 -39.11
N ARG A 322 -5.53 0.02 -38.12
CA ARG A 322 -4.59 -1.03 -37.71
C ARG A 322 -4.45 -2.15 -38.73
N LEU A 323 -5.38 -2.28 -39.69
CA LEU A 323 -5.28 -3.23 -40.80
C LEU A 323 -4.19 -2.81 -41.80
N ASP A 324 -3.91 -1.51 -41.88
CA ASP A 324 -2.90 -0.94 -42.78
C ASP A 324 -1.49 -0.94 -42.16
N LEU A 325 -1.37 -1.34 -40.89
CA LEU A 325 -0.07 -1.43 -40.23
C LEU A 325 0.76 -2.58 -40.80
N ALA A 326 2.06 -2.32 -40.98
CA ALA A 326 3.03 -3.37 -41.29
C ALA A 326 2.94 -4.50 -40.23
N PRO A 327 3.02 -5.79 -40.62
CA PRO A 327 2.80 -6.91 -39.70
C PRO A 327 3.69 -6.86 -38.45
N TRP A 328 4.95 -6.47 -38.60
CA TRP A 328 5.88 -6.37 -37.46
C TRP A 328 5.47 -5.28 -36.47
N LYS A 329 4.95 -4.13 -36.93
CA LYS A 329 4.46 -3.05 -36.03
C LYS A 329 3.24 -3.52 -35.26
N PHE A 330 2.33 -4.20 -35.95
CA PHE A 330 1.15 -4.77 -35.32
C PHE A 330 1.53 -5.83 -34.27
N THR A 331 2.51 -6.68 -34.56
CA THR A 331 3.03 -7.66 -33.60
C THR A 331 3.64 -6.98 -32.38
N VAL A 332 4.51 -5.98 -32.56
CA VAL A 332 5.11 -5.22 -31.45
C VAL A 332 4.04 -4.56 -30.57
N ASN A 333 3.05 -3.92 -31.19
CA ASN A 333 1.93 -3.30 -30.47
C ASN A 333 1.12 -4.34 -29.69
N THR A 334 0.87 -5.50 -30.29
CA THR A 334 0.15 -6.61 -29.64
C THR A 334 0.92 -7.11 -28.43
N VAL A 335 2.21 -7.41 -28.60
CA VAL A 335 3.10 -7.87 -27.51
C VAL A 335 3.13 -6.85 -26.37
N SER A 336 3.23 -5.56 -26.69
CA SER A 336 3.22 -4.49 -25.70
C SER A 336 1.92 -4.46 -24.87
N VAL A 337 0.76 -4.47 -25.54
CA VAL A 337 -0.53 -4.46 -24.87
C VAL A 337 -0.73 -5.72 -24.02
N VAL A 338 -0.30 -6.88 -24.51
CA VAL A 338 -0.39 -8.16 -23.81
C VAL A 338 0.48 -8.16 -22.56
N ILE A 339 1.75 -7.77 -22.66
CA ILE A 339 2.67 -7.73 -21.52
C ILE A 339 2.10 -6.84 -20.42
N VAL A 340 1.64 -5.64 -20.76
CA VAL A 340 1.15 -4.67 -19.76
C VAL A 340 -0.13 -5.17 -19.07
N HIS A 341 -1.10 -5.71 -19.80
CA HIS A 341 -2.33 -6.24 -19.16
C HIS A 341 -2.04 -7.48 -18.33
N THR A 342 -1.10 -8.33 -18.77
CA THR A 342 -0.66 -9.52 -18.03
C THR A 342 -0.01 -9.14 -16.72
N ALA A 343 0.93 -8.19 -16.75
CA ALA A 343 1.63 -7.71 -15.57
C ALA A 343 0.68 -6.97 -14.61
N LEU A 344 -0.19 -6.09 -15.12
CA LEU A 344 -1.20 -5.40 -14.31
C LEU A 344 -2.16 -6.37 -13.64
N ALA A 345 -2.63 -7.39 -14.37
CA ALA A 345 -3.51 -8.41 -13.81
C ALA A 345 -2.82 -9.19 -12.70
N PHE A 346 -1.56 -9.63 -12.92
CA PHE A 346 -0.78 -10.33 -11.92
C PHE A 346 -0.61 -9.47 -10.65
N VAL A 347 -0.06 -8.28 -10.78
CA VAL A 347 0.26 -7.40 -9.65
C VAL A 347 -1.00 -6.97 -8.91
N SER A 348 -2.08 -6.64 -9.62
CA SER A 348 -3.33 -6.18 -9.01
C SER A 348 -4.04 -7.30 -8.25
N VAL A 349 -4.08 -8.52 -8.83
CA VAL A 349 -4.68 -9.69 -8.16
C VAL A 349 -3.83 -10.12 -6.99
N TYR A 350 -2.50 -10.18 -7.15
CA TYR A 350 -1.58 -10.47 -6.05
C TYR A 350 -1.77 -9.49 -4.90
N ALA A 351 -1.71 -8.18 -5.18
CA ALA A 351 -1.90 -7.14 -4.17
C ALA A 351 -3.27 -7.24 -3.48
N LEU A 352 -4.35 -7.51 -4.23
CA LEU A 352 -5.69 -7.70 -3.66
C LEU A 352 -5.71 -8.84 -2.64
N TYR A 353 -5.21 -10.02 -3.00
CA TYR A 353 -5.17 -11.16 -2.09
C TYR A 353 -4.22 -10.94 -0.92
N ARG A 354 -3.10 -10.25 -1.12
CA ARG A 354 -2.21 -9.85 -0.01
C ARG A 354 -2.92 -8.96 0.99
N VAL A 355 -3.67 -7.95 0.53
CA VAL A 355 -4.46 -7.08 1.41
C VAL A 355 -5.55 -7.87 2.13
N LEU A 356 -6.21 -8.81 1.45
CA LEU A 356 -7.19 -9.70 2.09
C LEU A 356 -6.54 -10.60 3.16
N ALA A 357 -5.33 -11.12 2.91
CA ALA A 357 -4.60 -11.94 3.87
C ALA A 357 -4.25 -11.18 5.15
N LEU A 358 -3.98 -9.88 5.04
CA LEU A 358 -3.78 -9.01 6.21
C LEU A 358 -5.07 -8.81 7.03
N GLY A 359 -6.24 -8.88 6.40
CA GLY A 359 -7.54 -8.75 7.05
C GLY A 359 -8.09 -10.05 7.66
N PHE A 360 -7.78 -11.20 7.05
CA PHE A 360 -8.33 -12.52 7.41
C PHE A 360 -7.24 -13.50 7.84
N ILE A 361 -6.49 -13.11 8.87
CA ILE A 361 -5.31 -13.84 9.36
C ILE A 361 -5.67 -15.29 9.72
N GLY A 362 -5.04 -16.25 9.04
CA GLY A 362 -5.17 -17.67 9.36
C GLY A 362 -6.46 -18.32 8.85
N LEU A 363 -7.23 -17.65 8.00
CA LEU A 363 -8.44 -18.22 7.39
C LEU A 363 -8.05 -19.34 6.41
N PRO A 364 -8.43 -20.61 6.65
CA PRO A 364 -8.20 -21.69 5.70
C PRO A 364 -9.12 -21.52 4.49
N ILE A 365 -8.55 -21.63 3.29
CA ILE A 365 -9.30 -21.66 2.04
C ILE A 365 -9.64 -23.11 1.73
N VAL A 366 -10.81 -23.55 2.18
CA VAL A 366 -11.35 -24.85 1.78
C VAL A 366 -11.67 -24.89 0.29
N THR A 367 -11.75 -26.09 -0.30
CA THR A 367 -12.04 -26.33 -1.73
C THR A 367 -13.17 -25.45 -2.28
N PHE A 368 -14.28 -25.32 -1.55
CA PHE A 368 -15.40 -24.47 -1.96
C PHE A 368 -14.96 -23.02 -2.23
N TRP A 369 -14.22 -22.41 -1.29
CA TRP A 369 -13.74 -21.04 -1.44
C TRP A 369 -12.64 -20.93 -2.49
N ALA A 370 -11.75 -21.92 -2.62
CA ALA A 370 -10.75 -21.92 -3.68
C ALA A 370 -11.39 -21.87 -5.08
N VAL A 371 -12.41 -22.71 -5.31
CA VAL A 371 -13.17 -22.74 -6.57
C VAL A 371 -13.89 -21.41 -6.82
N VAL A 372 -14.63 -20.90 -5.83
CA VAL A 372 -15.41 -19.66 -5.97
C VAL A 372 -14.52 -18.46 -6.21
N LEU A 373 -13.48 -18.28 -5.37
CA LEU A 373 -12.57 -17.15 -5.47
C LEU A 373 -11.80 -17.16 -6.79
N MET A 374 -11.35 -18.33 -7.24
CA MET A 374 -10.62 -18.45 -8.51
C MET A 374 -11.53 -18.20 -9.71
N ALA A 375 -12.77 -18.71 -9.70
CA ALA A 375 -13.76 -18.45 -10.75
C ALA A 375 -14.08 -16.95 -10.88
N VAL A 376 -14.33 -16.28 -9.74
CA VAL A 376 -14.63 -14.85 -9.72
C VAL A 376 -13.43 -14.03 -10.19
N THR A 377 -12.23 -14.33 -9.69
CA THR A 377 -11.01 -13.59 -10.04
C THR A 377 -10.72 -13.70 -11.53
N LEU A 378 -10.69 -14.90 -12.10
CA LEU A 378 -10.37 -15.09 -13.52
C LEU A 378 -11.48 -14.53 -14.42
N GLY A 379 -12.76 -14.67 -14.03
CA GLY A 379 -13.87 -14.07 -14.75
C GLY A 379 -13.83 -12.54 -14.77
N LEU A 380 -13.58 -11.90 -13.62
CA LEU A 380 -13.43 -10.44 -13.53
C LEU A 380 -12.19 -9.95 -14.29
N THR A 381 -11.05 -10.65 -14.20
CA THR A 381 -9.85 -10.32 -14.97
C THR A 381 -10.14 -10.33 -16.46
N ALA A 382 -10.78 -11.38 -16.98
CA ALA A 382 -11.16 -11.46 -18.38
C ALA A 382 -12.07 -10.29 -18.79
N TRP A 383 -13.10 -10.00 -18.00
CA TRP A 383 -14.03 -8.90 -18.26
C TRP A 383 -13.34 -7.54 -18.36
N VAL A 384 -12.53 -7.19 -17.35
CA VAL A 384 -11.82 -5.90 -17.28
C VAL A 384 -10.82 -5.76 -18.44
N VAL A 385 -10.01 -6.80 -18.68
CA VAL A 385 -9.00 -6.78 -19.75
C VAL A 385 -9.65 -6.70 -21.12
N TRP A 386 -10.73 -7.46 -21.34
CA TRP A 386 -11.46 -7.44 -22.60
C TRP A 386 -12.00 -6.04 -22.91
N LEU A 387 -12.68 -5.41 -21.94
CA LEU A 387 -13.22 -4.06 -22.12
C LEU A 387 -12.11 -3.01 -22.31
N SER A 388 -11.01 -3.11 -21.56
CA SER A 388 -9.83 -2.23 -21.72
C SER A 388 -9.28 -2.27 -23.15
N VAL A 389 -9.13 -3.48 -23.70
CA VAL A 389 -8.52 -3.71 -25.01
C VAL A 389 -9.48 -3.38 -26.17
N SER A 390 -10.77 -3.62 -25.98
CA SER A 390 -11.82 -3.46 -26.98
C SER A 390 -11.95 -2.06 -27.60
N SER A 391 -11.49 -1.04 -26.86
CA SER A 391 -11.76 0.38 -27.12
C SER A 391 -10.48 1.22 -27.12
N MET A 392 -9.33 0.58 -27.38
CA MET A 392 -8.02 1.18 -27.19
C MET A 392 -7.76 2.37 -28.12
N ASN A 393 -7.52 3.55 -27.55
CA ASN A 393 -7.19 4.78 -28.25
C ASN A 393 -6.02 5.48 -27.54
N THR A 394 -5.58 6.62 -28.07
CA THR A 394 -4.46 7.39 -27.52
C THR A 394 -4.65 7.76 -26.05
N GLN A 395 -5.86 8.15 -25.65
CA GLN A 395 -6.17 8.50 -24.26
C GLN A 395 -6.12 7.28 -23.33
N ARG A 396 -6.71 6.15 -23.75
CA ARG A 396 -6.69 4.89 -22.97
C ARG A 396 -5.28 4.33 -22.87
N MET A 397 -4.49 4.37 -23.95
CA MET A 397 -3.08 3.97 -23.96
C MET A 397 -2.26 4.79 -22.96
N SER A 398 -2.48 6.10 -22.88
CA SER A 398 -1.80 6.93 -21.88
C SER A 398 -2.25 6.65 -20.46
N SER A 399 -3.56 6.46 -20.22
CA SER A 399 -4.04 6.09 -18.89
C SER A 399 -3.52 4.72 -18.46
N LEU A 400 -3.41 3.78 -19.39
CA LEU A 400 -2.84 2.45 -19.17
C LEU A 400 -1.36 2.56 -18.84
N LEU A 401 -0.60 3.36 -19.59
CA LEU A 401 0.82 3.61 -19.35
C LEU A 401 1.07 4.21 -17.97
N LEU A 402 0.32 5.26 -17.61
CA LEU A 402 0.43 5.90 -16.30
C LEU A 402 0.07 4.93 -15.18
N SER A 403 -1.02 4.18 -15.33
CA SER A 403 -1.45 3.20 -14.32
C SER A 403 -0.43 2.08 -14.18
N PHE A 404 0.12 1.57 -15.28
CA PHE A 404 1.12 0.52 -15.27
C PHE A 404 2.41 0.95 -14.57
N ILE A 405 2.94 2.12 -14.93
CA ILE A 405 4.15 2.64 -14.30
C ILE A 405 3.90 2.97 -12.83
N ALA A 406 2.79 3.62 -12.50
CA ALA A 406 2.45 3.94 -11.11
C ALA A 406 2.29 2.68 -10.24
N ILE A 407 1.50 1.69 -10.70
CA ILE A 407 1.27 0.45 -9.96
C ILE A 407 2.57 -0.35 -9.84
N GLY A 408 3.35 -0.46 -10.92
CA GLY A 408 4.63 -1.17 -10.92
C GLY A 408 5.66 -0.54 -9.99
N THR A 409 5.84 0.79 -10.07
CA THR A 409 6.72 1.52 -9.15
C THR A 409 6.24 1.40 -7.71
N LEU A 410 4.95 1.61 -7.42
CA LEU A 410 4.43 1.47 -6.05
C LEU A 410 4.64 0.06 -5.51
N THR A 411 4.44 -0.96 -6.34
CA THR A 411 4.69 -2.35 -5.96
C THR A 411 6.16 -2.53 -5.58
N ALA A 412 7.10 -2.07 -6.41
CA ALA A 412 8.52 -2.12 -6.09
C ALA A 412 8.86 -1.39 -4.79
N THR A 413 8.29 -0.19 -4.56
CA THR A 413 8.54 0.58 -3.32
C THR A 413 7.98 -0.07 -2.06
N VAL A 414 6.90 -0.85 -2.17
CA VAL A 414 6.30 -1.54 -1.02
C VAL A 414 7.01 -2.87 -0.74
N THR A 415 7.60 -3.48 -1.76
CA THR A 415 8.30 -4.76 -1.65
C THR A 415 9.81 -4.62 -1.48
N THR A 416 10.37 -3.41 -1.55
CA THR A 416 11.80 -3.15 -1.38
C THR A 416 12.28 -3.58 0.02
N PRO A 417 13.48 -4.20 0.13
CA PRO A 417 14.06 -4.58 1.40
C PRO A 417 14.72 -3.40 2.13
N ASP A 418 15.07 -2.34 1.40
CA ASP A 418 15.73 -1.14 1.93
C ASP A 418 14.68 -0.08 2.29
N PRO A 419 14.46 0.25 3.58
CA PRO A 419 13.49 1.27 3.98
C PRO A 419 13.95 2.70 3.63
N GLU A 420 15.24 2.92 3.40
CA GLU A 420 15.84 4.23 3.14
C GLU A 420 16.20 4.42 1.66
N TRP A 421 15.68 3.58 0.77
CA TRP A 421 15.93 3.62 -0.67
C TRP A 421 15.77 5.03 -1.29
N TRP A 422 14.82 5.81 -0.74
CA TRP A 422 14.44 7.14 -1.20
C TRP A 422 15.50 8.21 -0.89
N MET A 423 16.47 7.93 -0.01
CA MET A 423 17.59 8.84 0.28
C MET A 423 18.67 8.81 -0.81
N VAL A 424 18.70 7.76 -1.64
CA VAL A 424 19.76 7.54 -2.64
C VAL A 424 19.38 8.15 -4.00
N HIS A 425 18.59 7.42 -4.78
CA HIS A 425 18.00 7.85 -6.05
C HIS A 425 16.82 6.93 -6.39
N PHE A 426 15.87 7.40 -7.19
CA PHE A 426 14.69 6.66 -7.61
C PHE A 426 15.04 5.36 -8.33
N SER A 427 16.09 5.37 -9.15
CA SER A 427 16.59 4.17 -9.84
C SER A 427 17.21 3.12 -8.90
N HIS A 428 17.32 3.39 -7.59
CA HIS A 428 17.85 2.44 -6.59
C HIS A 428 16.90 1.28 -6.40
N LEU A 429 15.60 1.47 -6.66
CA LEU A 429 14.60 0.41 -6.68
C LEU A 429 14.90 -0.71 -7.68
N GLY A 430 15.81 -0.48 -8.64
CA GLY A 430 16.21 -1.46 -9.65
C GLY A 430 17.56 -2.14 -9.41
N THR A 431 18.27 -1.85 -8.31
CA THR A 431 19.66 -2.31 -8.09
C THR A 431 19.77 -3.54 -7.19
N PHE A 432 18.67 -3.98 -6.57
CA PHE A 432 18.64 -5.14 -5.70
C PHE A 432 18.56 -6.46 -6.50
N ASP A 433 19.11 -7.56 -5.99
CA ASP A 433 18.94 -8.91 -6.55
C ASP A 433 17.66 -9.59 -6.04
N ASP A 434 16.53 -8.88 -6.09
CA ASP A 434 15.29 -9.29 -5.43
C ASP A 434 14.03 -9.02 -6.25
N TRP A 435 12.87 -9.43 -5.71
CA TRP A 435 11.57 -9.24 -6.36
C TRP A 435 11.27 -7.77 -6.69
N SER A 436 11.68 -6.82 -5.85
CA SER A 436 11.41 -5.40 -6.04
C SER A 436 12.09 -4.85 -7.31
N SER A 437 13.34 -5.24 -7.55
CA SER A 437 14.07 -4.86 -8.78
C SER A 437 13.50 -5.48 -10.04
N TRP A 438 13.10 -6.75 -10.00
CA TRP A 438 12.44 -7.38 -11.14
C TRP A 438 11.14 -6.66 -11.51
N VAL A 439 10.36 -6.25 -10.51
CA VAL A 439 9.13 -5.47 -10.73
C VAL A 439 9.45 -4.07 -11.25
N PHE A 440 10.42 -3.35 -10.66
CA PHE A 440 10.78 -2.00 -11.08
C PHE A 440 11.35 -1.98 -12.51
N ASN A 441 12.42 -2.73 -12.76
CA ASN A 441 13.09 -2.79 -14.06
C ASN A 441 12.15 -3.37 -15.13
N GLY A 442 11.40 -4.42 -14.81
CA GLY A 442 10.40 -4.99 -15.70
C GLY A 442 9.31 -3.98 -16.08
N THR A 443 8.88 -3.14 -15.13
CA THR A 443 7.93 -2.05 -15.38
C THR A 443 8.52 -1.01 -16.33
N LEU A 444 9.79 -0.63 -16.19
CA LEU A 444 10.43 0.33 -17.11
C LEU A 444 10.59 -0.26 -18.53
N ILE A 445 10.96 -1.54 -18.65
CA ILE A 445 11.09 -2.23 -19.95
C ILE A 445 9.75 -2.30 -20.66
N ALA A 446 8.72 -2.83 -20.00
CA ALA A 446 7.39 -2.94 -20.57
C ALA A 446 6.74 -1.57 -20.79
N GLY A 447 7.00 -0.60 -19.91
CA GLY A 447 6.55 0.78 -20.02
C GLY A 447 7.17 1.49 -21.22
N GLY A 448 8.47 1.29 -21.46
CA GLY A 448 9.17 1.76 -22.65
C GLY A 448 8.58 1.20 -23.94
N LEU A 449 8.33 -0.11 -23.97
CA LEU A 449 7.64 -0.77 -25.08
C LEU A 449 6.22 -0.19 -25.29
N LEU A 450 5.49 0.11 -24.22
CA LEU A 450 4.17 0.73 -24.30
C LEU A 450 4.22 2.18 -24.79
N VAL A 451 5.24 2.96 -24.42
CA VAL A 451 5.49 4.30 -24.98
C VAL A 451 5.74 4.22 -26.48
N THR A 452 6.51 3.22 -26.96
CA THR A 452 6.72 3.04 -28.40
C THR A 452 5.43 2.67 -29.14
N THR A 453 4.58 1.84 -28.53
CA THR A 453 3.25 1.51 -29.06
C THR A 453 2.35 2.75 -29.10
N PHE A 454 2.33 3.51 -28.01
CA PHE A 454 1.60 4.77 -27.89
C PHE A 454 2.03 5.80 -28.95
N ALA A 455 3.31 5.85 -29.31
CA ALA A 455 3.81 6.70 -30.39
C ALA A 455 3.15 6.39 -31.76
N VAL A 456 2.79 5.13 -32.02
CA VAL A 456 2.07 4.75 -33.24
C VAL A 456 0.65 5.32 -33.26
N TYR A 457 -0.02 5.37 -32.10
CA TYR A 457 -1.35 5.98 -31.98
C TYR A 457 -1.30 7.50 -32.12
N ILE A 458 -0.30 8.16 -31.50
CA ILE A 458 -0.06 9.59 -31.73
C ILE A 458 0.17 9.86 -33.22
N ALA A 459 1.00 9.05 -33.88
CA ALA A 459 1.29 9.21 -35.30
C ALA A 459 0.02 9.19 -36.14
N ASN A 460 -0.86 8.22 -35.88
CA ASN A 460 -2.16 8.09 -36.53
C ASN A 460 -3.05 9.32 -36.31
N ASP A 461 -3.22 9.75 -35.06
CA ASP A 461 -4.06 10.90 -34.72
C ASP A 461 -3.52 12.20 -35.33
N MET A 462 -2.19 12.38 -35.31
CA MET A 462 -1.55 13.54 -35.93
C MET A 462 -1.64 13.53 -37.46
N VAL A 463 -1.56 12.36 -38.11
CA VAL A 463 -1.78 12.25 -39.56
C VAL A 463 -3.20 12.67 -39.90
N ALA A 464 -4.19 12.17 -39.17
CA ALA A 464 -5.59 12.57 -39.38
C ALA A 464 -5.80 14.09 -39.24
N LEU A 465 -5.16 14.74 -38.24
CA LEU A 465 -5.21 16.20 -38.08
C LEU A 465 -4.42 16.99 -39.14
N THR A 466 -3.39 16.38 -39.72
CA THR A 466 -2.64 16.98 -40.83
C THR A 466 -3.47 16.91 -42.11
N ASP A 467 -4.11 15.77 -42.38
CA ASP A 467 -4.97 15.54 -43.54
C ASP A 467 -6.24 16.42 -43.49
N SER A 468 -6.76 16.70 -42.29
CA SER A 468 -7.86 17.64 -42.09
C SER A 468 -7.45 19.13 -42.15
N GLY A 469 -6.17 19.42 -42.37
CA GLY A 469 -5.65 20.79 -42.48
C GLY A 469 -5.50 21.55 -41.16
N VAL A 470 -5.73 20.90 -40.01
CA VAL A 470 -5.58 21.51 -38.68
C VAL A 470 -4.10 21.71 -38.36
N LEU A 471 -3.27 20.70 -38.59
CA LEU A 471 -1.82 20.80 -38.41
C LEU A 471 -1.15 21.25 -39.71
N GLY A 472 -0.49 22.40 -39.67
CA GLY A 472 0.15 23.03 -40.83
C GLY A 472 1.55 22.51 -41.16
N ASN A 473 2.14 21.62 -40.34
CA ASN A 473 3.46 21.04 -40.62
C ASN A 473 3.35 19.53 -40.90
N PRO A 474 3.49 19.08 -42.15
CA PRO A 474 3.33 17.67 -42.51
C PRO A 474 4.44 16.76 -41.94
N ARG A 475 5.60 17.33 -41.59
CA ARG A 475 6.68 16.56 -40.93
C ARG A 475 6.46 16.42 -39.43
N GLY A 476 5.53 17.17 -38.85
CA GLY A 476 5.24 17.20 -37.41
C GLY A 476 4.93 15.81 -36.85
N SER A 477 4.02 15.07 -37.50
CA SER A 477 3.65 13.70 -37.07
C SER A 477 4.86 12.77 -36.99
N ARG A 478 5.71 12.77 -38.03
CA ARG A 478 6.90 11.91 -38.08
C ARG A 478 7.92 12.30 -37.00
N ILE A 479 8.18 13.59 -36.82
CA ILE A 479 9.16 14.08 -35.83
C ILE A 479 8.70 13.74 -34.41
N VAL A 480 7.46 14.12 -34.05
CA VAL A 480 6.91 13.89 -32.70
C VAL A 480 6.88 12.40 -32.39
N SER A 481 6.40 11.57 -33.31
CA SER A 481 6.33 10.12 -33.11
C SER A 481 7.71 9.49 -32.98
N THR A 482 8.70 9.96 -33.74
CA THR A 482 10.09 9.48 -33.63
C THR A 482 10.69 9.83 -32.27
N LEU A 483 10.44 11.03 -31.75
CA LEU A 483 10.88 11.46 -30.42
C LEU A 483 10.23 10.61 -29.32
N PHE A 484 8.93 10.30 -29.44
CA PHE A 484 8.25 9.39 -28.51
C PHE A 484 8.79 7.96 -28.58
N VAL A 485 9.06 7.43 -29.78
CA VAL A 485 9.71 6.10 -29.93
C VAL A 485 11.09 6.11 -29.28
N ALA A 486 11.89 7.15 -29.52
CA ALA A 486 13.20 7.30 -28.89
C ALA A 486 13.09 7.35 -27.36
N MET A 487 12.15 8.12 -26.81
CA MET A 487 11.87 8.15 -25.37
C MET A 487 11.47 6.77 -24.83
N GLY A 488 10.61 6.03 -25.54
CA GLY A 488 10.20 4.68 -25.14
C GLY A 488 11.36 3.68 -25.13
N VAL A 489 12.23 3.73 -26.14
CA VAL A 489 13.45 2.91 -26.18
C VAL A 489 14.38 3.28 -25.01
N MET A 490 14.61 4.58 -24.78
CA MET A 490 15.44 5.03 -23.65
C MET A 490 14.84 4.62 -22.30
N LEU A 491 13.53 4.70 -22.11
CA LEU A 491 12.85 4.23 -20.90
C LEU A 491 13.06 2.74 -20.67
N ALA A 492 12.98 1.93 -21.73
CA ALA A 492 13.29 0.51 -21.63
C ALA A 492 14.76 0.27 -21.29
N CYS A 493 15.69 1.01 -21.90
CA CYS A 493 17.12 0.92 -21.60
C CYS A 493 17.45 1.27 -20.14
N VAL A 494 16.72 2.20 -19.49
CA VAL A 494 16.88 2.47 -18.06
C VAL A 494 16.62 1.20 -17.22
N GLY A 495 15.63 0.39 -17.60
CA GLY A 495 15.36 -0.90 -16.94
C GLY A 495 16.26 -2.06 -17.37
N ILE A 496 16.76 -2.06 -18.62
CA ILE A 496 17.71 -3.09 -19.11
C ILE A 496 19.10 -2.91 -18.51
N PHE A 497 19.50 -1.66 -18.28
CA PHE A 497 20.78 -1.29 -17.69
C PHE A 497 20.55 -0.59 -16.34
N PRO A 498 20.30 -1.36 -15.26
CA PRO A 498 20.31 -0.82 -13.90
C PRO A 498 21.63 -0.08 -13.58
N VAL A 499 21.56 0.85 -12.62
CA VAL A 499 22.67 1.75 -12.27
C VAL A 499 23.93 0.99 -11.85
N ASP A 500 23.75 -0.11 -11.12
CA ASP A 500 24.79 -1.00 -10.61
C ASP A 500 25.40 -1.89 -11.71
N VAL A 501 24.66 -2.18 -12.77
CA VAL A 501 25.13 -2.99 -13.92
C VAL A 501 25.95 -2.15 -14.89
N ASN A 502 25.42 -1.01 -15.34
CA ASN A 502 26.12 -0.11 -16.24
C ASN A 502 25.68 1.35 -16.08
N LEU A 503 26.37 2.07 -15.18
CA LEU A 503 26.12 3.48 -14.89
C LEU A 503 26.12 4.37 -16.14
N TRP A 504 27.02 4.13 -17.10
CA TRP A 504 27.12 4.95 -18.31
C TRP A 504 25.89 4.80 -19.20
N LEU A 505 25.47 3.57 -19.48
CA LEU A 505 24.29 3.31 -20.30
C LEU A 505 23.00 3.74 -19.59
N HIS A 506 22.92 3.56 -18.27
CA HIS A 506 21.81 4.06 -17.47
C HIS A 506 21.67 5.58 -17.58
N ASN A 507 22.75 6.31 -17.29
CA ASN A 507 22.75 7.78 -17.31
C ASN A 507 22.49 8.32 -18.72
N LEU A 508 23.06 7.70 -19.76
CA LEU A 508 22.79 8.06 -21.15
C LEU A 508 21.30 7.88 -21.50
N SER A 509 20.69 6.79 -21.01
CA SER A 509 19.29 6.49 -21.27
C SER A 509 18.35 7.47 -20.54
N ALA A 510 18.59 7.70 -19.24
CA ALA A 510 17.80 8.62 -18.42
C ALA A 510 17.90 10.08 -18.93
N SER A 511 19.12 10.56 -19.16
CA SER A 511 19.34 11.91 -19.70
C SER A 511 18.88 12.06 -21.15
N GLY A 512 19.04 11.03 -21.97
CA GLY A 512 18.56 10.99 -23.36
C GLY A 512 17.04 11.14 -23.46
N MET A 513 16.28 10.49 -22.57
CA MET A 513 14.84 10.67 -22.48
C MET A 513 14.45 12.11 -22.14
N ALA A 514 15.10 12.70 -21.13
CA ALA A 514 14.87 14.09 -20.74
C ALA A 514 15.20 15.06 -21.90
N LEU A 515 16.27 14.79 -22.65
CA LEU A 515 16.62 15.59 -23.84
C LEU A 515 15.54 15.53 -24.92
N MET A 516 15.01 14.34 -25.25
CA MET A 516 13.93 14.21 -26.23
C MET A 516 12.67 14.95 -25.79
N TYR A 517 12.35 14.90 -24.49
CA TYR A 517 11.25 15.67 -23.91
C TYR A 517 11.47 17.18 -24.03
N LEU A 518 12.67 17.69 -23.76
CA LEU A 518 13.00 19.11 -23.96
C LEU A 518 12.88 19.53 -25.43
N VAL A 519 13.31 18.67 -26.37
CA VAL A 519 13.14 18.91 -27.81
C VAL A 519 11.64 19.01 -28.17
N LEU A 520 10.78 18.16 -27.59
CA LEU A 520 9.33 18.23 -27.79
C LEU A 520 8.73 19.53 -27.25
N LEU A 521 9.13 19.98 -26.06
CA LEU A 521 8.62 21.23 -25.45
C LEU A 521 9.09 22.49 -26.21
N ILE A 522 10.38 22.58 -26.49
CA ILE A 522 11.00 23.76 -27.13
C ILE A 522 10.66 23.80 -28.61
N GLY A 523 10.67 22.65 -29.29
CA GLY A 523 10.37 22.51 -30.71
C GLY A 523 8.88 22.48 -31.03
N GLY A 524 8.01 22.31 -30.03
CA GLY A 524 6.56 22.21 -30.14
C GLY A 524 5.92 23.23 -31.08
N PRO A 525 6.20 24.55 -30.97
CA PRO A 525 5.64 25.58 -31.86
C PRO A 525 5.94 25.37 -33.35
N ARG A 526 7.05 24.69 -33.69
CA ARG A 526 7.41 24.35 -35.07
C ARG A 526 6.78 23.04 -35.52
N PHE A 527 6.74 22.04 -34.64
CA PHE A 527 6.24 20.70 -34.99
C PHE A 527 4.71 20.62 -35.02
N LEU A 528 4.05 21.37 -34.14
CA LEU A 528 2.60 21.33 -33.89
C LEU A 528 1.91 22.63 -34.33
N ARG A 529 2.44 23.27 -35.38
CA ARG A 529 1.87 24.51 -35.93
C ARG A 529 0.42 24.26 -36.32
N GLY A 530 -0.52 25.00 -35.72
CA GLY A 530 -1.96 24.79 -35.88
C GLY A 530 -2.68 24.44 -34.58
N MET A 531 -1.96 23.97 -33.55
CA MET A 531 -2.53 23.75 -32.21
C MET A 531 -2.98 25.07 -31.54
N PRO A 532 -3.98 25.01 -30.64
CA PRO A 532 -4.41 26.15 -29.83
C PRO A 532 -3.27 26.78 -29.03
N ARG A 533 -3.31 28.11 -28.83
CA ARG A 533 -2.29 28.83 -28.03
C ARG A 533 -2.21 28.35 -26.58
N THR A 534 -3.34 27.92 -26.02
CA THR A 534 -3.44 27.38 -24.65
C THR A 534 -2.58 26.13 -24.45
N TYR A 535 -2.43 25.29 -25.48
CA TYR A 535 -1.50 24.16 -25.45
C TYR A 535 -0.05 24.62 -25.28
N PHE A 536 0.39 25.64 -26.04
CA PHE A 536 1.76 26.14 -25.96
C PHE A 536 2.06 26.83 -24.63
N VAL A 537 1.10 27.56 -24.08
CA VAL A 537 1.22 28.13 -22.73
C VAL A 537 1.43 27.01 -21.72
N ALA A 538 0.59 25.96 -21.74
CA ALA A 538 0.75 24.82 -20.85
C ALA A 538 2.11 24.13 -21.02
N ALA A 539 2.54 23.86 -22.27
CA ALA A 539 3.83 23.25 -22.56
C ALA A 539 5.01 24.08 -22.03
N TRP A 540 4.96 25.41 -22.15
CA TRP A 540 5.98 26.30 -21.58
C TRP A 540 5.91 26.41 -20.07
N THR A 541 4.74 26.24 -19.45
CA THR A 541 4.65 26.08 -17.99
C THR A 541 5.37 24.82 -17.51
N PHE A 542 5.20 23.68 -18.21
CA PHE A 542 5.95 22.46 -17.92
C PHE A 542 7.46 22.65 -18.14
N LEU A 543 7.86 23.38 -19.19
CA LEU A 543 9.27 23.72 -19.44
C LEU A 543 9.84 24.59 -18.31
N ALA A 544 9.11 25.62 -17.88
CA ALA A 544 9.52 26.48 -16.78
C ALA A 544 9.64 25.69 -15.46
N ALA A 545 8.66 24.83 -15.15
CA ALA A 545 8.71 23.94 -13.99
C ALA A 545 9.92 23.00 -14.03
N MET A 546 10.26 22.46 -15.21
CA MET A 546 11.46 21.66 -15.41
C MET A 546 12.73 22.44 -15.11
N VAL A 547 12.87 23.66 -15.66
CA VAL A 547 14.03 24.54 -15.43
C VAL A 547 14.15 24.90 -13.94
N VAL A 548 13.04 25.27 -13.29
CA VAL A 548 13.03 25.55 -11.85
C VAL A 548 13.46 24.32 -11.05
N SER A 549 12.98 23.14 -11.42
CA SER A 549 13.36 21.88 -10.73
C SER A 549 14.86 21.60 -10.88
N VAL A 550 15.44 21.82 -12.06
CA VAL A 550 16.89 21.68 -12.29
C VAL A 550 17.68 22.68 -11.44
N VAL A 551 17.24 23.94 -11.34
CA VAL A 551 17.91 24.96 -10.52
C VAL A 551 17.82 24.60 -9.03
N LEU A 552 16.64 24.21 -8.54
CA LEU A 552 16.45 23.80 -7.15
C LEU A 552 17.30 22.58 -6.79
N PHE A 553 17.39 21.60 -7.68
CA PHE A 553 18.29 20.46 -7.53
C PHE A 553 19.77 20.90 -7.47
N ALA A 554 20.21 21.76 -8.40
CA ALA A 554 21.59 22.23 -8.46
C ALA A 554 22.02 23.04 -7.22
N VAL A 555 21.09 23.72 -6.55
CA VAL A 555 21.34 24.45 -5.29
C VAL A 555 21.23 23.53 -4.06
N GLY A 556 20.87 22.25 -4.25
CA GLY A 556 20.76 21.28 -3.16
C GLY A 556 19.48 21.40 -2.33
N TYR A 557 18.41 21.98 -2.89
CA TYR A 557 17.14 22.16 -2.18
C TYR A 557 16.40 20.84 -1.90
N PHE A 558 16.48 19.87 -2.82
CA PHE A 558 15.95 18.51 -2.63
C PHE A 558 16.91 17.44 -3.18
N SER A 559 16.71 16.19 -2.74
CA SER A 559 17.54 15.03 -3.13
C SER A 559 17.39 14.65 -4.60
N LEU A 560 18.33 13.83 -5.10
CA LEU A 560 18.27 13.29 -6.47
C LEU A 560 16.98 12.48 -6.71
N THR A 561 16.54 11.69 -5.73
CA THR A 561 15.25 10.98 -5.79
C THR A 561 14.07 11.94 -6.00
N ALA A 562 14.02 13.02 -5.23
CA ALA A 562 12.95 14.00 -5.35
C ALA A 562 12.98 14.69 -6.73
N PHE A 563 14.16 15.01 -7.23
CA PHE A 563 14.36 15.51 -8.60
C PHE A 563 13.77 14.55 -9.64
N GLU A 564 14.16 13.28 -9.60
CA GLU A 564 13.73 12.25 -10.55
C GLU A 564 12.21 12.06 -10.53
N ILE A 565 11.59 12.00 -9.35
CA ILE A 565 10.13 11.89 -9.20
C ILE A 565 9.43 13.11 -9.84
N ILE A 566 9.94 14.32 -9.60
CA ILE A 566 9.38 15.55 -10.21
C ILE A 566 9.51 15.50 -11.73
N VAL A 567 10.69 15.14 -12.27
CA VAL A 567 10.92 15.03 -13.72
C VAL A 567 9.96 14.02 -14.34
N PHE A 568 9.81 12.84 -13.74
CA PHE A 568 8.84 11.83 -14.18
C PHE A 568 7.41 12.35 -14.16
N ALA A 569 6.98 12.98 -13.06
CA ALA A 569 5.64 13.54 -12.92
C ALA A 569 5.38 14.65 -13.97
N LEU A 570 6.37 15.50 -14.27
CA LEU A 570 6.27 16.54 -15.29
C LEU A 570 6.12 15.93 -16.68
N ILE A 571 6.90 14.90 -17.04
CA ILE A 571 6.80 14.23 -18.34
C ILE A 571 5.40 13.63 -18.53
N PHE A 572 4.92 12.83 -17.57
CA PHE A 572 3.59 12.21 -17.66
C PHE A 572 2.45 13.22 -17.61
N GLY A 573 2.58 14.24 -16.77
CA GLY A 573 1.61 15.34 -16.69
C GLY A 573 1.51 16.09 -18.02
N TRP A 574 2.64 16.37 -18.66
CA TRP A 574 2.65 16.99 -19.98
C TRP A 574 2.05 16.08 -21.06
N ILE A 575 2.39 14.78 -21.08
CA ILE A 575 1.81 13.81 -22.02
C ILE A 575 0.28 13.81 -21.91
N ALA A 576 -0.27 13.79 -20.68
CA ALA A 576 -1.71 13.83 -20.46
C ALA A 576 -2.36 15.11 -21.03
N VAL A 577 -1.72 16.27 -20.83
CA VAL A 577 -2.19 17.55 -21.41
C VAL A 577 -2.08 17.51 -22.94
N PHE A 578 -0.97 17.04 -23.50
CA PHE A 578 -0.74 16.93 -24.93
C PHE A 578 -1.83 16.10 -25.62
N ILE A 579 -2.16 14.92 -25.09
CA ILE A 579 -3.20 14.05 -25.65
C ILE A 579 -4.57 14.71 -25.59
N ARG A 580 -4.88 15.37 -24.48
CA ARG A 580 -6.18 16.05 -24.33
C ARG A 580 -6.36 17.13 -25.40
N PHE A 581 -5.32 17.91 -25.68
CA PHE A 581 -5.36 18.89 -26.77
C PHE A 581 -5.41 18.24 -28.15
N LEU A 582 -4.69 17.13 -28.35
CA LEU A 582 -4.74 16.36 -29.61
C LEU A 582 -6.15 15.86 -29.91
N GLY A 583 -6.88 15.37 -28.90
CA GLY A 583 -8.25 14.86 -29.06
C GLY A 583 -9.32 15.94 -29.30
N VAL A 584 -9.02 17.21 -29.01
CA VAL A 584 -9.95 18.34 -29.20
C VAL A 584 -9.58 19.18 -30.42
N ALA A 585 -8.32 19.16 -30.87
CA ALA A 585 -7.84 19.98 -31.99
C ALA A 585 -8.62 19.79 -33.31
N GLY A 586 -9.24 18.63 -33.53
CA GLY A 586 -10.06 18.34 -34.71
C GLY A 586 -11.55 18.66 -34.55
N ARG A 587 -11.99 19.21 -33.41
CA ARG A 587 -13.39 19.57 -33.15
C ARG A 587 -13.57 21.06 -33.47
N ASN A 588 -14.63 21.38 -34.21
CA ASN A 588 -15.06 22.77 -34.36
C ASN A 588 -15.75 23.20 -33.06
N ASP A 589 -15.50 24.45 -32.64
CA ASP A 589 -16.17 25.09 -31.50
C ASP A 589 -17.67 25.32 -31.74
#